data_AF-A0A920N433-F1
#
_entry.id   AF-A0A920N433-F1
#
_cell.length_a   1.000
_cell.length_b   1.000
_cell.length_c   1.000
_cell.angle_alpha   90.00
_cell.angle_beta   90.00
_cell.angle_gamma   90.00
#
_symmetry.space_group_name_H-M   'P 1'
#
loop_
_entity.id
_entity.type
_entity.pdbx_description
1 polymer ?
#
loop_
_entity_poly.entity_id
_entity_poly.type
_entity_poly.pdbx_seq_one_letter_code
_entity_poly.pdbx_strand_id
1 'polypeptide(L)'
;MRLAAVLVKGRPQLIVVAMQNLDRPAGKVRRLMAERFETDVLADLEYRAGWIATVVKSAPMLGLLGTVIGMINAFQTIAGSGKQGVDPSALADDIGVALFTTAIGLTVAIPMTVLGAMVSVRIGKLSDGVQEQVGRFVDDLDAIRASGKGA
;
A
#
# COMPACT_ATOMS: atom_id res chain seq x y z
N MET A 1 12.20 -7.28 10.22
CA MET A 1 12.94 -8.49 9.79
C MET A 1 12.44 -9.09 8.46
N ARG A 2 11.17 -8.94 8.03
CA ARG A 2 10.67 -9.52 6.76
C ARG A 2 10.84 -8.65 5.49
N LEU A 3 11.10 -7.34 5.60
CA LEU A 3 11.40 -6.47 4.45
C LEU A 3 12.76 -6.81 3.80
N ALA A 4 13.75 -7.10 4.63
CA ALA A 4 15.08 -7.52 4.17
C ALA A 4 15.02 -8.85 3.42
N ALA A 5 14.13 -9.77 3.82
CA ALA A 5 13.96 -11.05 3.14
C ALA A 5 13.39 -10.91 1.71
N VAL A 6 12.50 -9.95 1.47
CA VAL A 6 11.96 -9.64 0.12
C VAL A 6 13.06 -9.04 -0.77
N LEU A 7 13.83 -8.09 -0.24
CA LEU A 7 14.97 -7.48 -0.94
C LEU A 7 16.11 -8.48 -1.21
N VAL A 8 16.33 -9.45 -0.33
CA VAL A 8 17.37 -10.49 -0.48
C VAL A 8 16.91 -11.63 -1.41
N LYS A 9 15.61 -11.92 -1.52
CA LYS A 9 15.09 -12.92 -2.49
C LYS A 9 14.97 -12.41 -3.91
N GLY A 10 14.65 -11.12 -4.12
CA GLY A 10 14.41 -10.57 -5.46
C GLY A 10 15.68 -10.43 -6.33
N ARG A 11 16.82 -10.07 -5.73
CA ARG A 11 18.09 -9.87 -6.46
C ARG A 11 18.70 -11.15 -7.07
N PRO A 12 18.75 -12.31 -6.40
CA PRO A 12 19.30 -13.52 -7.01
C PRO A 12 18.38 -14.13 -8.09
N GLN A 13 17.07 -13.94 -8.03
CA GLN A 13 16.14 -14.57 -8.97
C GLN A 13 16.16 -13.94 -10.35
N LEU A 14 16.28 -12.60 -10.44
CA LEU A 14 16.43 -11.92 -11.73
C LEU A 14 17.74 -12.33 -12.43
N ILE A 15 18.83 -12.45 -11.67
CA ILE A 15 20.13 -12.91 -12.21
C ILE A 15 20.01 -14.37 -12.70
N VAL A 16 19.34 -15.25 -11.94
CA VAL A 16 19.14 -16.64 -12.35
C VAL A 16 18.27 -16.75 -13.61
N VAL A 17 17.18 -15.98 -13.71
CA VAL A 17 16.32 -15.95 -14.90
C VAL A 17 17.08 -15.41 -16.13
N ALA A 18 17.93 -14.40 -15.93
CA ALA A 18 18.83 -13.88 -16.96
C ALA A 18 19.79 -14.96 -17.47
N MET A 19 20.46 -15.66 -16.55
CA MET A 19 21.45 -16.70 -16.88
C MET A 19 20.81 -17.92 -17.55
N GLN A 20 19.60 -18.31 -17.15
CA GLN A 20 18.88 -19.45 -17.74
C GLN A 20 18.30 -19.16 -19.14
N ASN A 21 18.13 -17.89 -19.51
CA ASN A 21 17.54 -17.50 -20.78
C ASN A 21 18.52 -16.73 -21.68
N LEU A 22 19.82 -16.78 -21.36
CA LEU A 22 20.86 -16.07 -22.09
C LEU A 22 21.05 -16.58 -23.54
N ASP A 23 20.42 -17.70 -23.93
CA ASP A 23 20.38 -18.19 -25.31
C ASP A 23 19.20 -17.65 -26.13
N ARG A 24 18.26 -16.94 -25.49
CA ARG A 24 17.04 -16.42 -26.13
C ARG A 24 17.27 -15.02 -26.72
N PRO A 25 16.44 -14.57 -27.68
CA PRO A 25 16.47 -13.20 -28.19
C PRO A 25 16.33 -12.21 -27.03
N ALA A 26 17.14 -11.15 -27.03
CA ALA A 26 17.21 -10.16 -25.96
C ALA A 26 15.86 -9.53 -25.59
N GLY A 27 15.01 -9.25 -26.58
CA GLY A 27 13.63 -8.79 -26.32
C GLY A 27 12.77 -9.79 -25.52
N LYS A 28 13.00 -11.10 -25.67
CA LYS A 28 12.31 -12.14 -24.89
C LYS A 28 12.88 -12.24 -23.47
N VAL A 29 14.19 -12.08 -23.30
CA VAL A 29 14.84 -12.03 -21.96
C VAL A 29 14.34 -10.82 -21.17
N ARG A 30 14.27 -9.63 -21.80
CA ARG A 30 13.70 -8.42 -21.21
C ARG A 30 12.29 -8.64 -20.70
N ARG A 31 11.42 -9.23 -21.53
CA ARG A 31 10.03 -9.52 -21.18
C ARG A 31 9.94 -10.48 -20.00
N LEU A 32 10.67 -11.59 -20.02
CA LEU A 32 10.65 -12.58 -18.95
C LEU A 32 11.15 -12.01 -17.61
N MET A 33 12.18 -11.16 -17.66
CA MET A 33 12.71 -10.47 -16.48
C MET A 33 11.70 -9.48 -15.89
N ALA A 34 11.04 -8.69 -16.75
CA ALA A 34 10.01 -7.75 -16.32
C ALA A 34 8.79 -8.47 -15.71
N GLU A 35 8.30 -9.52 -16.37
CA GLU A 35 7.14 -10.31 -15.93
C GLU A 35 7.40 -11.03 -14.58
N ARG A 36 8.60 -11.58 -14.41
CA ARG A 36 9.07 -12.15 -13.13
C ARG A 36 9.14 -11.10 -12.03
N PHE A 37 9.74 -9.94 -12.31
CA PHE A 37 9.87 -8.87 -11.33
C PHE A 37 8.50 -8.37 -10.86
N GLU A 38 7.56 -8.20 -11.80
CA GLU A 38 6.21 -7.74 -11.52
C GLU A 38 5.45 -8.75 -10.64
N THR A 39 5.50 -10.03 -11.01
CA THR A 39 4.73 -11.08 -10.31
C THR A 39 5.33 -11.46 -8.96
N ASP A 40 6.65 -11.53 -8.84
CA ASP A 40 7.30 -12.06 -7.63
C ASP A 40 7.67 -10.96 -6.61
N VAL A 41 7.94 -9.73 -7.07
CA VAL A 41 8.45 -8.64 -6.22
C VAL A 41 7.43 -7.53 -6.08
N LEU A 42 6.94 -6.97 -7.19
CA LEU A 42 5.97 -5.86 -7.12
C LEU A 42 4.66 -6.32 -6.50
N ALA A 43 4.12 -7.48 -6.91
CA ALA A 43 2.86 -7.97 -6.37
C ALA A 43 2.88 -8.17 -4.84
N ASP A 44 3.97 -8.69 -4.25
CA ASP A 44 4.07 -8.83 -2.77
C ASP A 44 4.19 -7.46 -2.08
N LEU A 45 4.93 -6.51 -2.69
CA LEU A 45 5.02 -5.15 -2.17
C LEU A 45 3.68 -4.40 -2.25
N GLU A 46 2.99 -4.50 -3.38
CA GLU A 46 1.67 -3.91 -3.60
C GLU A 46 0.61 -4.55 -2.72
N TYR A 47 0.64 -5.87 -2.52
CA TYR A 47 -0.27 -6.55 -1.60
C TYR A 47 -0.12 -6.02 -0.17
N ARG A 48 1.12 -5.85 0.31
CA ARG A 48 1.39 -5.30 1.64
C ARG A 48 1.01 -3.83 1.74
N ALA A 49 1.26 -3.04 0.70
CA ALA A 49 0.81 -1.65 0.63
C ALA A 49 -0.72 -1.54 0.57
N GLY A 50 -1.39 -2.52 -0.05
CA GLY A 50 -2.85 -2.63 -0.11
C GLY A 50 -3.48 -2.73 1.27
N TRP A 51 -2.87 -3.46 2.21
CA TRP A 51 -3.34 -3.50 3.60
C TRP A 51 -3.30 -2.12 4.28
N ILE A 52 -2.26 -1.32 4.02
CA ILE A 52 -2.17 0.05 4.53
C ILE A 52 -3.33 0.89 3.96
N ALA A 53 -3.57 0.78 2.65
CA ALA A 53 -4.67 1.48 2.00
C ALA A 53 -6.05 1.09 2.56
N THR A 54 -6.25 -0.18 2.92
CA THR A 54 -7.47 -0.64 3.57
C THR A 54 -7.64 0.00 4.94
N VAL A 55 -6.60 0.00 5.79
CA VAL A 55 -6.65 0.63 7.12
C VAL A 55 -6.94 2.13 7.03
N VAL A 56 -6.30 2.83 6.10
CA VAL A 56 -6.54 4.27 5.83
C VAL A 56 -8.02 4.52 5.52
N LYS A 57 -8.63 3.69 4.69
CA LYS A 57 -10.04 3.84 4.29
C LYS A 57 -11.00 3.45 5.42
N SER A 58 -10.67 2.44 6.21
CA SER A 58 -11.54 1.97 7.29
C SER A 58 -11.52 2.88 8.53
N ALA A 59 -10.41 3.58 8.82
CA ALA A 59 -10.29 4.40 10.03
C ALA A 59 -11.36 5.52 10.15
N PRO A 60 -11.68 6.32 9.10
CA PRO A 60 -12.78 7.28 9.17
C PRO A 60 -14.15 6.63 9.32
N MET A 61 -14.36 5.47 8.69
CA MET A 61 -15.62 4.72 8.80
C MET A 61 -15.86 4.24 10.24
N LEU A 62 -14.79 3.86 10.96
CA LEU A 62 -14.86 3.53 12.39
C LEU A 62 -15.18 4.76 13.25
N GLY A 63 -14.63 5.93 12.92
CA GLY A 63 -14.98 7.19 13.60
C GLY A 63 -16.45 7.57 13.40
N LEU A 64 -16.96 7.40 12.18
CA LEU A 64 -18.38 7.59 11.86
C LEU A 64 -19.26 6.58 12.62
N LEU A 65 -18.85 5.31 12.74
CA LEU A 65 -19.56 4.34 13.57
C LEU A 65 -19.68 4.83 15.03
N GLY A 66 -18.61 5.41 15.57
CA GLY A 66 -18.63 6.05 16.89
C GLY A 66 -19.67 7.17 17.02
N THR A 67 -19.85 7.99 15.97
CA THR A 67 -20.91 9.01 15.96
C THR A 67 -22.30 8.41 16.02
N VAL A 68 -22.52 7.30 15.30
CA VAL A 68 -23.82 6.63 15.29
C VAL A 68 -24.13 6.11 16.69
N ILE A 69 -23.14 5.50 17.37
CA ILE A 69 -23.30 5.00 18.74
C ILE A 69 -23.57 6.16 19.72
N GLY A 70 -22.81 7.25 19.65
CA GLY A 70 -23.03 8.41 20.53
C GLY A 70 -24.39 9.07 20.32
N MET A 71 -24.85 9.17 19.07
CA MET A 71 -26.20 9.67 18.77
C MET A 71 -27.30 8.73 19.26
N ILE A 72 -27.09 7.41 19.20
CA ILE A 72 -28.04 6.43 19.79
C ILE A 72 -28.16 6.66 21.30
N ASN A 73 -27.04 6.87 22.00
CA ASN A 73 -27.05 7.14 23.45
C ASN A 73 -27.77 8.46 23.75
N ALA A 74 -27.47 9.53 23.00
CA ALA A 74 -28.15 10.82 23.13
C ALA A 74 -29.68 10.69 23.01
N PHE A 75 -30.16 9.92 22.04
CA PHE A 75 -31.60 9.66 21.89
C PHE A 75 -32.19 8.78 23.00
N GLN A 76 -31.43 7.84 23.56
CA GLN A 76 -31.86 7.06 24.73
C GLN A 76 -31.97 7.94 25.98
N THR A 77 -31.03 8.86 26.19
CA THR A 77 -31.08 9.87 27.27
C THR A 77 -32.34 10.72 27.14
N ILE A 78 -32.66 11.19 25.94
CA ILE A 78 -33.91 11.93 25.66
C ILE A 78 -35.15 11.08 25.98
N ALA A 79 -35.18 9.83 25.53
CA ALA A 79 -36.31 8.93 25.75
C ALA A 79 -36.52 8.59 27.23
N GLY A 80 -35.43 8.43 28.00
CA GLY A 80 -35.47 8.13 29.44
C GLY A 80 -35.89 9.33 30.31
N SER A 81 -35.73 10.55 29.81
CA SER A 81 -36.06 11.80 30.54
C SER A 81 -37.57 12.00 30.75
N GLY A 82 -38.41 11.33 29.96
CA GLY A 82 -39.87 11.38 30.11
C GLY A 82 -40.45 12.81 30.10
N LYS A 83 -41.34 13.14 31.05
CA LYS A 83 -41.99 14.46 31.18
C LYS A 83 -41.18 15.48 32.00
N GLN A 84 -40.05 15.08 32.59
CA GLN A 84 -39.29 15.93 33.54
C GLN A 84 -38.32 16.90 32.84
N GLY A 85 -38.26 16.86 31.50
CA GLY A 85 -37.31 17.65 30.71
C GLY A 85 -35.98 16.94 30.56
N VAL A 86 -35.32 17.13 29.43
CA VAL A 86 -33.99 16.56 29.15
C VAL A 86 -32.94 17.41 29.83
N ASP A 87 -32.00 16.80 30.55
CA ASP A 87 -30.80 17.48 31.06
C ASP A 87 -29.89 17.84 29.86
N PRO A 88 -29.72 19.13 29.54
CA PRO A 88 -28.89 19.55 28.41
C PRO A 88 -27.42 19.17 28.58
N SER A 89 -26.94 19.05 29.83
CA SER A 89 -25.54 18.68 30.10
C SER A 89 -25.28 17.23 29.70
N ALA A 90 -26.16 16.31 30.10
CA ALA A 90 -26.05 14.90 29.75
C ALA A 90 -26.11 14.69 28.22
N LEU A 91 -27.00 15.42 27.55
CA LEU A 91 -27.11 15.36 26.09
C LEU A 91 -25.83 15.88 25.40
N ALA A 92 -25.25 16.97 25.92
CA ALA A 92 -24.01 17.52 25.39
C ALA A 92 -22.82 16.56 25.55
N ASP A 93 -22.77 15.80 26.64
CA ASP A 93 -21.74 14.78 26.87
C ASP A 93 -21.84 13.63 25.84
N ASP A 94 -23.03 13.09 25.60
CA ASP A 94 -23.26 12.02 24.61
C ASP A 94 -22.86 12.45 23.18
N ILE A 95 -23.24 13.66 22.79
CA ILE A 95 -22.88 14.24 21.49
C ILE A 95 -21.38 14.56 21.44
N GLY A 96 -20.79 15.01 22.56
CA GLY A 96 -19.36 15.25 22.68
C GLY A 96 -18.54 13.99 22.39
N VAL A 97 -18.95 12.85 22.95
CA VAL A 97 -18.32 11.54 22.66
C VAL A 97 -18.43 11.19 21.17
N ALA A 98 -19.60 11.41 20.55
CA ALA A 98 -19.80 11.16 19.12
C ALA A 98 -18.80 11.95 18.25
N LEU A 99 -18.64 13.25 18.53
CA LEU A 99 -17.72 14.11 17.80
C LEU A 99 -16.25 13.74 18.06
N PHE A 100 -15.91 13.38 19.30
CA PHE A 100 -14.56 12.98 19.67
C PHE A 100 -14.12 11.70 18.93
N THR A 101 -15.01 10.72 18.76
CA THR A 101 -14.68 9.50 18.00
C THR A 101 -14.43 9.78 16.52
N THR A 102 -15.10 10.77 15.93
CA THR A 102 -14.79 11.21 14.55
C THR A 102 -13.43 11.87 14.47
N ALA A 103 -13.13 12.77 15.42
CA ALA A 103 -11.84 13.44 15.47
C ALA A 103 -10.69 12.43 15.57
N ILE A 104 -10.83 11.37 16.37
CA ILE A 104 -9.85 10.28 16.45
C ILE A 104 -9.71 9.55 15.10
N GLY A 105 -10.82 9.16 14.48
CA GLY A 105 -10.80 8.46 13.19
C GLY A 105 -10.06 9.24 12.10
N LEU A 106 -10.28 10.55 12.05
CA LEU A 106 -9.58 11.45 11.12
C LEU A 106 -8.11 11.65 11.51
N THR A 107 -7.82 11.81 12.80
CA THR A 107 -6.46 11.99 13.31
C THR A 107 -5.56 10.79 12.98
N VAL A 108 -6.11 9.57 12.90
CA VAL A 108 -5.37 8.38 12.45
C VAL A 108 -5.31 8.29 10.92
N ALA A 109 -6.41 8.60 10.22
CA ALA A 109 -6.49 8.45 8.76
C ALA A 109 -5.57 9.40 7.99
N ILE A 110 -5.47 10.67 8.42
CA ILE A 110 -4.65 11.70 7.76
C ILE A 110 -3.16 11.30 7.69
N PRO A 111 -2.46 11.03 8.81
CA PRO A 111 -1.05 10.65 8.77
C PRO A 111 -0.83 9.31 8.06
N MET A 112 -1.74 8.34 8.21
CA MET A 112 -1.62 7.07 7.50
C MET A 112 -1.78 7.22 5.99
N THR A 113 -2.58 8.18 5.52
CA THR A 113 -2.71 8.49 4.09
C THR A 113 -1.37 8.99 3.53
N VAL A 114 -0.68 9.88 4.26
CA VAL A 114 0.63 10.39 3.85
C VAL A 114 1.68 9.27 3.82
N LEU A 115 1.74 8.44 4.86
CA LEU A 115 2.66 7.31 4.92
C LEU A 115 2.39 6.28 3.81
N GLY A 116 1.12 5.97 3.55
CA GLY A 116 0.71 5.09 2.45
C GLY A 116 1.16 5.63 1.10
N ALA A 117 0.97 6.93 0.85
CA ALA A 117 1.44 7.58 -0.37
C ALA A 117 2.98 7.50 -0.51
N MET A 118 3.74 7.73 0.58
CA MET A 118 5.20 7.60 0.56
C MET A 118 5.67 6.18 0.19
N VAL A 119 4.98 5.15 0.70
CA VAL A 119 5.29 3.75 0.37
C VAL A 119 5.02 3.48 -1.11
N SER A 120 3.86 3.89 -1.63
CA SER A 120 3.52 3.70 -3.06
C SER A 120 4.51 4.41 -3.98
N VAL A 121 4.90 5.65 -3.66
CA VAL A 121 5.94 6.38 -4.42
C VAL A 121 7.28 5.64 -4.38
N ARG A 122 7.65 5.05 -3.24
CA ARG A 122 8.91 4.31 -3.12
C ARG A 122 8.90 3.02 -3.91
N ILE A 123 7.77 2.31 -3.96
CA ILE A 123 7.58 1.11 -4.78
C ILE A 123 7.69 1.47 -6.27
N GLY A 124 7.03 2.54 -6.71
CA GLY A 124 7.14 3.04 -8.09
C GLY A 124 8.58 3.35 -8.49
N LYS A 125 9.31 4.12 -7.68
CA LYS A 125 10.73 4.42 -7.94
C LYS A 125 11.62 3.17 -8.00
N LEU A 126 11.30 2.14 -7.22
CA LEU A 126 12.02 0.87 -7.28
C LEU A 126 11.72 0.14 -8.60
N SER A 127 10.45 0.14 -9.04
CA SER A 127 10.05 -0.44 -10.31
C SER A 127 10.77 0.19 -11.49
N ASP A 128 10.74 1.53 -11.56
CA ASP A 128 11.37 2.29 -12.64
C ASP A 128 12.87 2.01 -12.71
N GLY A 129 13.56 2.00 -11.57
CA GLY A 129 14.99 1.70 -11.50
C GLY A 129 15.34 0.28 -11.94
N VAL A 130 14.50 -0.71 -11.64
CA VAL A 130 14.71 -2.09 -12.10
C VAL A 130 14.47 -2.19 -13.61
N GLN A 131 13.42 -1.56 -14.13
CA GLN A 131 13.15 -1.57 -15.58
C GLN A 131 14.28 -0.92 -16.38
N GLU A 132 14.86 0.18 -15.88
CA GLU A 132 16.01 0.84 -16.51
C GLU A 132 17.24 -0.09 -16.51
N GLN A 133 17.57 -0.71 -15.37
CA GLN A 133 18.71 -1.62 -15.26
C GLN A 133 18.56 -2.87 -16.15
N VAL A 134 17.36 -3.45 -16.20
CA VAL A 134 17.07 -4.58 -17.08
C VAL A 134 17.20 -4.16 -18.55
N GLY A 135 16.75 -2.95 -18.92
CA GLY A 135 16.92 -2.40 -20.26
C GLY A 135 18.39 -2.33 -20.65
N ARG A 136 19.21 -1.62 -19.84
CA ARG A 136 20.65 -1.47 -20.09
C ARG A 136 21.37 -2.82 -20.19
N PHE A 137 21.07 -3.76 -19.30
CA PHE A 137 21.67 -5.09 -19.32
C PHE A 137 21.37 -5.85 -20.63
N VAL A 138 20.14 -5.74 -21.13
CA VAL A 138 19.72 -6.40 -22.38
C VAL A 138 20.39 -5.74 -23.58
N ASP A 139 20.52 -4.42 -23.60
CA ASP A 139 21.21 -3.67 -24.66
C ASP A 139 22.71 -4.04 -24.70
N ASP A 140 23.36 -4.13 -23.55
CA ASP A 140 24.77 -4.56 -23.42
C ASP A 140 24.97 -6.00 -23.94
N LEU A 141 24.04 -6.91 -23.65
CA LEU A 141 24.07 -8.28 -24.15
C LEU A 141 23.94 -8.36 -25.68
N ASP A 142 23.07 -7.54 -26.27
CA ASP A 142 22.94 -7.47 -27.73
C ASP A 142 24.20 -6.91 -28.40
N ALA A 143 24.84 -5.91 -27.79
CA ALA A 143 26.11 -5.37 -28.27
C ALA A 143 27.23 -6.44 -28.27
N ILE A 144 27.34 -7.23 -27.20
CA ILE A 144 28.32 -8.33 -27.11
C ILE A 144 28.05 -9.41 -28.17
N ARG A 145 26.78 -9.79 -28.36
CA ARG A 145 26.39 -10.78 -29.38
C ARG A 145 26.65 -10.31 -30.81
N ALA A 146 26.47 -9.01 -31.08
CA ALA A 146 26.79 -8.42 -32.37
C ALA A 146 28.30 -8.45 -32.64
N SER A 147 29.14 -8.17 -31.62
CA SER A 147 30.59 -8.24 -31.74
C SER A 147 31.13 -9.67 -31.94
N GLY A 148 30.49 -10.69 -31.36
CA GLY A 148 30.91 -12.08 -31.48
C GLY A 148 30.54 -12.77 -32.80
N LYS A 149 29.65 -12.18 -33.61
CA LYS A 149 29.30 -12.69 -34.96
C LYS A 149 30.22 -12.16 -36.07
N GLY A 150 31.15 -11.27 -35.75
CA GLY A 150 32.08 -10.64 -36.70
C GLY A 150 33.50 -11.21 -36.70
N ALA A 151 33.77 -12.27 -35.93
CA ALA A 151 35.04 -13.01 -35.88
C ALA A 151 34.82 -14.47 -36.26
#